data_AF-S7PXQ6-F1
#
_entry.id   AF-S7PXQ6-F1
#
_cell.length_a   1.000
_cell.length_b   1.000
_cell.length_c   1.000
_cell.angle_alpha   90.00
_cell.angle_beta   90.00
_cell.angle_gamma   90.00
#
_symmetry.space_group_name_H-M   'P 1'
#
loop_
_entity.id
_entity.type
_entity.pdbx_description
1 polymer ?
#
loop_
_entity_poly.entity_id
_entity_poly.type
_entity_poly.pdbx_seq_one_letter_code
_entity_poly.pdbx_strand_id
1 'polypeptide(L)'
;MHSETKQAVLHSVQKTLLSLHSEVFADMLRLPVPPEAQMYERVPLDQLPDTAEQVETMLDCLYKPNSLHQVMDTTKYAISDIREVAVDKLETQWPIALEEWTALDRHKERLHSERLHALHGTLMTVTILSQIPEVASAIRLARDFDVPSILRATFYEASLINPVHDWDTW
;
A
#
# COMPACT_ATOMS: atom_id res chain seq x y z
N MET A 1 -13.32 12.65 -36.39
CA MET A 1 -13.28 13.00 -34.95
C MET A 1 -13.26 11.70 -34.18
N HIS A 2 -12.09 11.29 -33.69
CA HIS A 2 -11.95 10.04 -32.94
C HIS A 2 -12.40 10.30 -31.51
N SER A 3 -13.58 9.81 -31.16
CA SER A 3 -14.09 9.81 -29.80
C SER A 3 -13.37 8.70 -29.04
N GLU A 4 -12.33 9.04 -28.27
CA GLU A 4 -11.72 8.10 -27.33
C GLU A 4 -12.78 7.71 -26.29
N THR A 5 -13.21 6.46 -26.34
CA THR A 5 -14.07 5.86 -25.31
C THR A 5 -13.28 5.81 -24.02
N LYS A 6 -13.48 6.78 -23.13
CA LYS A 6 -12.98 6.70 -21.74
C LYS A 6 -13.59 5.46 -21.10
N GLN A 7 -12.77 4.44 -20.88
CA GLN A 7 -13.16 3.23 -20.17
C GLN A 7 -13.36 3.61 -18.69
N ALA A 8 -14.61 3.56 -18.22
CA ALA A 8 -14.94 3.80 -16.82
C ALA A 8 -14.91 2.48 -16.06
N VAL A 9 -14.25 2.44 -14.92
CA VAL A 9 -14.22 1.28 -14.01
C VAL A 9 -15.20 1.53 -12.87
N LEU A 10 -16.03 0.53 -12.57
CA LEU A 10 -17.04 0.60 -11.52
C LEU A 10 -16.62 -0.28 -10.35
N HIS A 11 -16.54 0.30 -9.16
CA HIS A 11 -16.26 -0.42 -7.92
C HIS A 11 -17.51 -0.40 -7.02
N SER A 12 -17.99 -1.57 -6.65
CA SER A 12 -19.08 -1.71 -5.67
C SER A 12 -18.50 -1.80 -4.27
N VAL A 13 -18.88 -0.89 -3.39
CA VAL A 13 -18.29 -0.75 -2.05
C VAL A 13 -19.37 -0.64 -0.98
N GLN A 14 -19.06 -1.09 0.24
CA GLN A 14 -19.97 -0.98 1.36
C GLN A 14 -19.89 0.41 1.98
N LYS A 15 -21.00 1.16 1.96
CA LYS A 15 -21.09 2.51 2.53
C LYS A 15 -20.64 2.57 3.98
N THR A 16 -21.06 1.59 4.79
CA THR A 16 -20.71 1.51 6.21
C THR A 16 -19.21 1.40 6.43
N LEU A 17 -18.51 0.60 5.63
CA LEU A 17 -17.06 0.44 5.74
C LEU A 17 -16.33 1.71 5.29
N LEU A 18 -16.79 2.33 4.21
CA LEU A 18 -16.24 3.57 3.67
C LEU A 18 -16.39 4.72 4.67
N SER A 19 -17.59 4.89 5.25
CA SER A 19 -17.87 5.91 6.26
C SER A 19 -17.21 5.64 7.61
N LEU A 20 -16.92 4.37 7.93
CA LEU A 20 -16.26 4.01 9.19
C LEU A 20 -14.80 4.47 9.19
N HIS A 21 -14.10 4.29 8.07
CA HIS A 21 -12.67 4.51 7.99
C HIS A 21 -12.27 5.82 7.30
N SER A 22 -13.19 6.54 6.67
CA SER A 22 -12.90 7.82 6.02
C SER A 22 -13.96 8.87 6.37
N GLU A 23 -13.52 9.93 7.04
CA GLU A 23 -14.36 11.10 7.33
C GLU A 23 -14.84 11.78 6.04
N VAL A 24 -13.98 11.83 5.02
CA VAL A 24 -14.32 12.41 3.70
C VAL A 24 -15.49 11.66 3.07
N PHE A 25 -15.45 10.32 3.06
CA PHE A 25 -16.55 9.52 2.53
C PHE A 25 -17.78 9.54 3.45
N ALA A 26 -17.59 9.60 4.77
CA ALA A 26 -18.71 9.77 5.71
C ALA A 26 -19.49 11.05 5.42
N ASP A 27 -18.79 12.17 5.21
CA ASP A 27 -19.41 13.46 4.91
C ASP A 27 -20.00 13.50 3.50
N MET A 28 -19.31 12.95 2.50
CA MET A 28 -19.83 12.86 1.13
C MET A 28 -21.12 12.04 1.07
N LEU A 29 -21.19 10.91 1.77
CA LEU A 29 -22.36 10.03 1.80
C LEU A 29 -23.52 10.57 2.65
N ARG A 30 -23.26 11.55 3.53
CA ARG A 30 -24.31 12.26 4.29
C ARG A 30 -25.02 13.33 3.47
N LEU A 31 -24.40 13.81 2.39
CA LEU A 31 -25.03 14.79 1.51
C LEU A 31 -26.25 14.16 0.81
N PRO A 32 -27.37 14.89 0.70
CA PRO A 32 -28.53 14.40 -0.01
C PRO A 32 -28.16 14.18 -1.48
N VAL A 33 -28.40 12.96 -1.98
CA VAL A 33 -28.17 12.60 -3.37
C VAL A 33 -29.03 13.50 -4.27
N PRO A 34 -28.44 14.29 -5.19
CA PRO A 34 -29.21 15.12 -6.10
C PRO A 34 -30.22 14.27 -6.89
N PRO A 35 -31.41 14.80 -7.22
CA PRO A 35 -32.38 14.09 -8.06
C PRO A 35 -31.83 13.69 -9.44
N GLU A 36 -30.82 14.44 -9.91
CA GLU A 36 -30.13 14.26 -11.18
C GLU A 36 -28.92 13.31 -11.08
N ALA A 37 -28.69 12.71 -9.91
CA ALA A 37 -27.55 11.82 -9.71
C ALA A 37 -27.63 10.59 -10.62
N GLN A 38 -26.48 10.24 -11.18
CA GLN A 38 -26.35 9.08 -12.03
C GLN A 38 -26.61 7.82 -11.19
N MET A 39 -27.50 6.94 -11.65
CA MET A 39 -27.76 5.67 -10.97
C MET A 39 -27.26 4.52 -11.83
N TYR A 40 -26.61 3.55 -11.19
CA TYR A 40 -26.24 2.28 -11.78
C TYR A 40 -26.84 1.16 -10.95
N GLU A 41 -27.61 0.26 -11.57
CA GLU A 41 -28.33 -0.82 -10.87
C GLU A 41 -29.13 -0.38 -9.64
N ARG A 42 -29.74 0.81 -9.71
CA ARG A 42 -30.52 1.45 -8.62
C ARG A 42 -29.68 1.90 -7.42
N VAL A 43 -28.36 1.94 -7.56
CA VAL A 43 -27.41 2.49 -6.58
C VAL A 43 -26.92 3.86 -7.10
N PRO A 44 -26.84 4.90 -6.24
CA PRO A 44 -26.23 6.17 -6.60
C PRO A 44 -24.76 5.95 -6.98
N LEU A 45 -24.37 6.51 -8.13
CA LEU A 45 -23.01 6.44 -8.65
C LEU A 45 -22.31 7.77 -8.39
N ASP A 46 -21.22 7.70 -7.64
CA ASP A 46 -20.34 8.85 -7.40
C ASP A 46 -19.10 8.72 -8.27
N GLN A 47 -18.80 9.78 -9.04
CA GLN A 47 -17.57 9.86 -9.82
C GLN A 47 -16.47 10.45 -8.96
N LEU A 48 -15.41 9.67 -8.74
CA LEU A 48 -14.19 10.15 -8.11
C LEU A 48 -13.28 10.78 -9.17
N PRO A 49 -12.54 11.85 -8.83
CA PRO A 49 -11.58 12.47 -9.74
C PRO A 49 -10.32 11.62 -9.96
N ASP A 50 -10.15 10.56 -9.17
CA ASP A 50 -9.02 9.63 -9.13
C ASP A 50 -9.03 8.61 -10.27
N THR A 51 -7.86 8.07 -10.60
CA THR A 51 -7.77 6.95 -11.54
C THR A 51 -8.34 5.68 -10.92
N ALA A 52 -8.79 4.75 -11.76
CA ALA A 52 -9.30 3.46 -11.29
C ALA A 52 -8.28 2.71 -10.42
N GLU A 53 -7.00 2.76 -10.79
CA GLU A 53 -5.89 2.14 -10.07
C GLU A 53 -5.70 2.71 -8.66
N GLN A 54 -5.84 4.03 -8.50
CA GLN A 54 -5.75 4.70 -7.19
C GLN A 54 -6.94 4.32 -6.30
N VAL A 55 -8.15 4.26 -6.86
CA VAL A 55 -9.36 3.85 -6.13
C VAL A 55 -9.26 2.38 -5.73
N GLU A 56 -8.81 1.51 -6.63
CA GLU A 56 -8.60 0.09 -6.34
C GLU A 56 -7.57 -0.11 -5.23
N THR A 57 -6.43 0.59 -5.31
CA THR A 57 -5.39 0.54 -4.28
C THR A 57 -5.93 0.99 -2.91
N MET A 58 -6.65 2.11 -2.87
CA MET A 58 -7.31 2.61 -1.65
C MET A 58 -8.30 1.59 -1.07
N LEU A 59 -9.11 0.96 -1.91
CA LEU A 59 -10.05 -0.08 -1.47
C LEU A 59 -9.30 -1.31 -0.96
N ASP A 60 -8.23 -1.72 -1.61
CA ASP A 60 -7.36 -2.78 -1.13
C ASP A 60 -6.71 -2.44 0.22
N CYS A 61 -6.35 -1.17 0.48
CA CYS A 61 -5.93 -0.72 1.81
C CYS A 61 -7.02 -0.96 2.86
N LEU A 62 -8.27 -0.58 2.52
CA LEU A 62 -9.44 -0.71 3.39
C LEU A 62 -9.75 -2.16 3.76
N TYR A 63 -9.60 -3.08 2.82
CA TYR A 63 -9.88 -4.51 3.06
C TYR A 63 -8.66 -5.29 3.55
N LYS A 64 -7.43 -4.88 3.20
CA LYS A 64 -6.17 -5.59 3.45
C LYS A 64 -5.00 -4.62 3.67
N PRO A 65 -4.85 -4.07 4.89
CA PRO A 65 -3.75 -3.15 5.22
C PRO A 65 -2.44 -3.94 5.37
N ASN A 66 -1.77 -4.31 4.28
CA ASN A 66 -0.63 -5.23 4.28
C ASN A 66 0.61 -4.71 3.54
N SER A 67 0.60 -3.54 2.88
CA SER A 67 1.76 -3.07 2.12
C SER A 67 2.11 -1.60 2.31
N LEU A 68 3.38 -1.27 2.07
CA LEU A 68 3.93 0.08 2.27
C LEU A 68 3.32 1.13 1.32
N HIS A 69 2.99 0.71 0.10
CA HIS A 69 2.34 1.58 -0.88
C HIS A 69 0.98 2.11 -0.39
N GLN A 70 0.32 1.37 0.50
CA GLN A 70 -1.01 1.72 1.01
C GLN A 70 -1.01 2.93 1.93
N VAL A 71 0.10 3.22 2.62
CA VAL A 71 0.22 4.39 3.51
C VAL A 71 0.09 5.69 2.71
N MET A 72 0.59 5.72 1.48
CA MET A 72 0.60 6.93 0.65
C MET A 72 -0.79 7.41 0.26
N ASP A 73 -1.71 6.49 -0.02
CA ASP A 73 -3.07 6.83 -0.46
C ASP A 73 -4.03 7.11 0.71
N THR A 74 -3.71 6.65 1.92
CA THR A 74 -4.56 6.82 3.11
C THR A 74 -4.67 8.28 3.58
N THR A 75 -3.68 9.13 3.29
CA THR A 75 -3.74 10.55 3.68
C THR A 75 -4.70 11.36 2.82
N LYS A 76 -4.91 10.99 1.56
CA LYS A 76 -5.83 11.72 0.66
C LYS A 76 -7.29 11.62 1.12
N TYR A 77 -7.68 10.46 1.66
CA TYR A 77 -9.06 10.20 2.09
C TYR A 77 -9.24 10.27 3.61
N ALA A 78 -8.25 10.82 4.32
CA ALA A 78 -8.24 10.94 5.79
C ALA A 78 -8.54 9.61 6.50
N ILE A 79 -7.90 8.53 6.04
CA ILE A 79 -8.10 7.18 6.58
C ILE A 79 -7.11 6.93 7.73
N SER A 80 -7.31 7.66 8.83
CA SER A 80 -6.38 7.71 9.96
C SER A 80 -6.16 6.35 10.64
N ASP A 81 -7.22 5.56 10.83
CA ASP A 81 -7.14 4.25 11.48
C ASP A 81 -6.25 3.27 10.71
N ILE A 82 -6.33 3.31 9.38
CA ILE A 82 -5.54 2.44 8.51
C ILE A 82 -4.10 2.89 8.46
N ARG A 83 -3.86 4.20 8.54
CA ARG A 83 -2.51 4.73 8.71
C ARG A 83 -1.88 4.20 9.99
N GLU A 84 -2.58 4.23 11.13
CA GLU A 84 -2.04 3.69 12.39
C GLU A 84 -1.72 2.20 12.28
N VAL A 85 -2.63 1.39 11.73
CA VAL A 85 -2.39 -0.05 11.53
C VAL A 85 -1.21 -0.30 10.58
N ALA A 86 -1.10 0.50 9.52
CA ALA A 86 -0.01 0.37 8.57
C ALA A 86 1.33 0.82 9.17
N VAL A 87 1.34 1.85 10.02
CA VAL A 87 2.53 2.28 10.78
C VAL A 87 2.94 1.21 11.79
N ASP A 88 2.01 0.66 12.56
CA ASP A 88 2.28 -0.43 13.51
C ASP A 88 2.87 -1.65 12.78
N LYS A 89 2.25 -2.08 11.68
CA LYS A 89 2.80 -3.15 10.84
C LYS A 89 4.17 -2.80 10.28
N LEU A 90 4.37 -1.57 9.84
CA LEU A 90 5.66 -1.12 9.35
C LEU A 90 6.72 -1.18 10.45
N GLU A 91 6.42 -0.73 11.67
CA GLU A 91 7.31 -0.86 12.81
C GLU A 91 7.66 -2.32 13.10
N THR A 92 6.70 -3.26 13.01
CA THR A 92 6.99 -4.70 13.17
C THR A 92 7.88 -5.28 12.08
N GLN A 93 7.96 -4.65 10.90
CA GLN A 93 8.82 -5.11 9.81
C GLN A 93 10.28 -4.69 9.99
N TRP A 94 10.57 -3.72 10.87
CA TRP A 94 11.91 -3.19 11.08
C TRP A 94 12.44 -3.52 12.47
N PRO A 95 13.54 -4.28 12.57
CA PRO A 95 14.10 -4.71 13.85
C PRO A 95 14.67 -3.52 14.63
N ILE A 96 14.28 -3.43 15.89
CA ILE A 96 14.79 -2.48 16.88
C ILE A 96 15.76 -3.14 17.86
N ALA A 97 15.65 -4.46 18.05
CA ALA A 97 16.51 -5.28 18.92
C ALA A 97 17.43 -6.21 18.12
N LEU A 98 18.59 -6.54 18.69
CA LEU A 98 19.62 -7.36 18.03
C LEU A 98 19.12 -8.78 17.69
N GLU A 99 18.26 -9.36 18.53
CA GLU A 99 17.64 -10.65 18.29
C GLU A 99 16.73 -10.63 17.05
N GLU A 100 16.03 -9.51 16.84
CA GLU A 100 15.14 -9.29 15.70
C GLU A 100 15.95 -9.14 14.40
N TRP A 101 17.12 -8.48 14.45
CA TRP A 101 18.06 -8.44 13.33
C TRP A 101 18.48 -9.83 12.87
N THR A 102 18.82 -10.71 13.82
CA THR A 102 19.20 -12.10 13.52
C THR A 102 18.02 -12.91 12.97
N ALA A 103 16.79 -12.62 13.40
CA ALA A 103 15.59 -13.24 12.85
C ALA A 103 15.30 -12.75 11.42
N LEU A 104 15.47 -11.45 11.16
CA LEU A 104 15.30 -10.85 9.85
C LEU A 104 16.32 -11.39 8.83
N ASP A 105 17.59 -11.51 9.21
CA ASP A 105 18.63 -12.06 8.34
C ASP A 105 18.33 -13.51 7.93
N ARG A 106 17.96 -14.36 8.90
CA ARG A 106 17.51 -15.74 8.61
C ARG A 106 16.28 -15.78 7.71
N HIS A 107 15.36 -14.84 7.89
CA HIS A 107 14.17 -14.74 7.04
C HIS A 107 14.54 -14.38 5.60
N LYS A 108 15.41 -13.37 5.40
CA LYS A 108 15.93 -12.98 4.09
C LYS A 108 16.70 -14.13 3.43
N GLU A 109 17.58 -14.80 4.16
CA GLU A 109 18.32 -15.97 3.65
C GLU A 109 17.37 -17.08 3.17
N ARG A 110 16.33 -17.38 3.95
CA ARG A 110 15.28 -18.34 3.55
C ARG A 110 14.60 -17.90 2.26
N LEU A 111 14.14 -16.65 2.17
CA LEU A 111 13.49 -16.12 0.96
C LEU A 111 14.43 -16.12 -0.25
N HIS A 112 15.72 -15.80 -0.06
CA HIS A 112 16.72 -15.89 -1.11
C HIS A 112 16.92 -17.33 -1.59
N SER A 113 16.96 -18.31 -0.67
CA SER A 113 17.05 -19.73 -1.02
C SER A 113 15.81 -20.21 -1.78
N GLU A 114 14.62 -19.80 -1.33
CA GLU A 114 13.35 -20.12 -1.99
C GLU A 114 13.27 -19.48 -3.38
N ARG A 115 13.75 -18.25 -3.56
CA ARG A 115 13.84 -17.57 -4.86
C ARG A 115 14.74 -18.33 -5.84
N LEU A 116 15.92 -18.77 -5.39
CA LEU A 116 16.83 -19.57 -6.21
C LEU A 116 16.19 -20.88 -6.66
N HIS A 117 15.36 -21.50 -5.82
CA HIS A 117 14.60 -22.71 -6.14
C HIS A 117 13.35 -22.46 -7.00
N ALA A 118 12.71 -21.29 -6.85
CA ALA A 118 11.45 -20.93 -7.51
C ALA A 118 11.60 -20.31 -8.90
N LEU A 119 12.80 -20.37 -9.51
CA LEU A 119 13.15 -19.77 -10.81
C LEU A 119 12.39 -20.35 -12.04
N HIS A 120 11.20 -20.93 -11.82
CA HIS A 120 10.31 -21.50 -12.83
C HIS A 120 9.00 -20.70 -13.05
N GLY A 121 8.75 -19.57 -12.37
CA GLY A 121 7.54 -18.79 -12.64
C GLY A 121 7.56 -17.33 -12.18
N THR A 122 7.22 -16.41 -13.09
CA THR A 122 7.16 -14.95 -12.87
C THR A 122 6.27 -14.57 -11.67
N LEU A 123 5.16 -15.27 -11.45
CA LEU A 123 4.21 -14.98 -10.37
C LEU A 123 4.77 -15.32 -8.97
N MET A 124 5.64 -16.33 -8.86
CA MET A 124 6.28 -16.71 -7.59
C MET A 124 7.39 -15.72 -7.20
N THR A 125 8.14 -15.21 -8.18
CA THR A 125 9.17 -14.19 -7.93
C THR A 125 8.57 -12.89 -7.39
N VAL A 126 7.44 -12.44 -7.96
CA VAL A 126 6.75 -11.22 -7.52
C VAL A 126 6.23 -11.35 -6.08
N THR A 127 5.73 -12.53 -5.69
CA THR A 127 5.22 -12.78 -4.33
C THR A 127 6.31 -12.94 -3.27
N ILE A 128 7.53 -13.32 -3.65
CA ILE A 128 8.68 -13.38 -2.74
C ILE A 128 9.28 -11.98 -2.54
N LEU A 129 9.39 -11.18 -3.61
CA LEU A 129 9.93 -9.82 -3.53
C LEU A 129 9.05 -8.87 -2.72
N SER A 130 7.73 -9.05 -2.76
CA SER A 130 6.80 -8.25 -1.94
C SER A 130 6.88 -8.53 -0.43
N GLN A 131 7.56 -9.61 -0.01
CA GLN A 131 7.78 -9.94 1.40
C GLN A 131 9.05 -9.30 1.97
N ILE A 132 9.93 -8.76 1.12
CA ILE A 132 11.14 -8.05 1.55
C ILE A 132 10.81 -6.56 1.57
N PRO A 133 10.81 -5.90 2.74
CA PRO A 133 10.53 -4.47 2.80
C PRO A 133 11.62 -3.69 2.07
N GLU A 134 11.22 -2.89 1.09
CA GLU A 134 12.14 -2.08 0.29
C GLU A 134 12.66 -0.90 1.12
N VAL A 135 13.97 -0.85 1.35
CA VAL A 135 14.62 0.10 2.26
C VAL A 135 14.40 1.56 1.84
N ALA A 136 14.52 1.87 0.54
CA ALA A 136 14.42 3.24 0.06
C ALA A 136 12.98 3.78 0.19
N SER A 137 11.99 2.98 -0.20
CA SER A 137 10.57 3.30 0.03
C SER A 137 10.23 3.47 1.51
N ALA A 138 10.77 2.62 2.39
CA ALA A 138 10.55 2.76 3.83
C ALA A 138 11.16 4.04 4.42
N ILE A 139 12.39 4.43 4.01
CA ILE A 139 13.00 5.72 4.41
C ILE A 139 12.15 6.90 3.95
N ARG A 140 11.67 6.86 2.70
CA ARG A 140 10.83 7.94 2.14
C ARG A 140 9.51 8.05 2.91
N LEU A 141 8.83 6.94 3.11
CA LEU A 141 7.57 6.88 3.86
C LEU A 141 7.75 7.34 5.31
N ALA A 142 8.81 6.91 5.99
CA ALA A 142 9.11 7.35 7.34
C ALA A 142 9.28 8.86 7.45
N ARG A 143 9.85 9.51 6.42
CA ARG A 143 9.99 10.97 6.36
C ARG A 143 8.69 11.67 5.99
N ASP A 144 7.98 11.17 4.98
CA ASP A 144 6.77 11.79 4.47
C ASP A 144 5.60 11.71 5.48
N PHE A 145 5.57 10.67 6.31
CA PHE A 145 4.49 10.43 7.29
C PHE A 145 4.93 10.56 8.75
N ASP A 146 6.12 11.13 9.02
CA ASP A 146 6.68 11.38 10.34
C ASP A 146 6.69 10.14 11.27
N VAL A 147 7.31 9.05 10.77
CA VAL A 147 7.48 7.78 11.50
C VAL A 147 8.98 7.57 11.79
N PRO A 148 9.56 8.29 12.77
CA PRO A 148 11.00 8.28 13.01
C PRO A 148 11.52 6.98 13.64
N SER A 149 10.63 6.16 14.20
CA SER A 149 10.94 4.88 14.87
C SER A 149 11.73 3.93 13.98
N ILE A 150 11.33 3.82 12.70
CA ILE A 150 11.96 2.91 11.72
C ILE A 150 13.20 3.50 11.02
N LEU A 151 13.45 4.81 11.13
CA LEU A 151 14.55 5.47 10.41
C LEU A 151 15.91 4.90 10.78
N ARG A 152 16.17 4.64 12.07
CA ARG A 152 17.46 4.09 12.50
C ARG A 152 17.73 2.71 11.89
N ALA A 153 16.72 1.83 11.90
CA ALA A 153 16.85 0.48 11.36
C ALA A 153 17.02 0.50 9.83
N THR A 154 16.18 1.26 9.13
CA THR A 154 16.26 1.42 7.67
C THR A 154 17.58 2.02 7.19
N PHE A 155 18.14 3.03 7.89
CA PHE A 155 19.46 3.58 7.54
C PHE A 155 20.59 2.60 7.77
N TYR A 156 20.53 1.81 8.84
CA TYR A 156 21.51 0.75 9.07
C TYR A 156 21.44 -0.29 7.95
N GLU A 157 20.25 -0.77 7.59
CA GLU A 157 20.05 -1.67 6.47
C GLU A 157 20.58 -1.09 5.14
N ALA A 158 20.29 0.19 4.86
CA ALA A 158 20.79 0.87 3.67
C ALA A 158 22.32 0.91 3.61
N SER A 159 22.99 1.01 4.76
CA SER A 159 24.46 1.00 4.83
C SER A 159 25.07 -0.38 4.57
N LEU A 160 24.30 -1.46 4.74
CA LEU A 160 24.73 -2.84 4.46
C LEU A 160 24.56 -3.20 2.99
N ILE A 161 23.78 -2.43 2.23
CA ILE A 161 23.60 -2.63 0.79
C ILE A 161 24.94 -2.38 0.10
N ASN A 162 25.44 -3.40 -0.60
CA ASN A 162 26.68 -3.27 -1.36
C ASN A 162 26.47 -2.32 -2.55
N PRO A 163 27.20 -1.19 -2.63
CA PRO A 163 27.04 -0.21 -3.71
C PRO A 163 27.51 -0.72 -5.08
N VAL A 164 28.22 -1.85 -5.13
CA VAL A 164 28.68 -2.51 -6.37
C VAL A 164 27.62 -3.49 -6.89
N HIS A 165 26.60 -3.81 -6.11
CA HIS A 165 25.48 -4.61 -6.59
C HIS A 165 24.64 -3.73 -7.52
N ASP A 166 24.67 -4.05 -8.81
CA ASP A 166 23.88 -3.36 -9.81
C ASP A 166 22.42 -3.84 -9.71
N TRP A 167 21.57 -2.94 -9.23
CA TRP A 167 20.14 -3.18 -9.05
C TRP A 167 19.37 -3.01 -10.39
N ASP A 168 20.03 -2.66 -11.49
CA ASP A 168 19.41 -2.50 -12.81
C ASP A 168 19.76 -3.64 -13.79
N THR A 169 20.66 -4.57 -13.42
CA THR A 169 21.00 -5.75 -14.22
C THR A 169 20.38 -7.03 -13.65
N TRP A 170 19.05 -7.18 -13.75
CA TRP A 170 18.34 -8.45 -13.47
C TRP A 170 17.50 -8.90 -14.67
#